data_AF-A0A3L8BRY1-F1
#
_entry.id   AF-A0A3L8BRY1-F1
#
_cell.length_a   1.000
_cell.length_b   1.000
_cell.length_c   1.000
_cell.angle_alpha   90.00
_cell.angle_beta   90.00
_cell.angle_gamma   90.00
#
_symmetry.space_group_name_H-M   'P 1'
#
loop_
_entity.id
_entity.type
_entity.pdbx_description
1 polymer ?
#
loop_
_entity_poly.entity_id
_entity_poly.type
_entity_poly.pdbx_seq_one_letter_code
_entity_poly.pdbx_strand_id
1 'polypeptide(L)'
;MLDGLVTLRATPLPRMIQLLGLGVAGLLKPGTAIHVPTVARKGEFGTMDRDNAWEALQMGLDAHPGAKYVNRVTARSVLTIGFYRPWTRLKDVQVPMLIVGATRDTVAPFVEDKVRKVANPNLKVVQIDADHFDPYFEPCFPDALKPQLGFLNEVLPI
;
A
#
# COMPACT_ATOMS: atom_id res chain seq x y z
N MET A 1 -3.08 1.61 0.89
CA MET A 1 -4.15 0.77 1.50
C MET A 1 -5.27 1.64 2.05
N LEU A 2 -6.48 1.49 1.52
CA LEU A 2 -7.66 2.23 2.01
C LEU A 2 -8.54 1.41 2.97
N ASP A 3 -8.51 0.07 2.90
CA ASP A 3 -9.24 -0.84 3.77
C ASP A 3 -8.41 -2.07 4.13
N GLY A 4 -7.92 -2.12 5.37
CA GLY A 4 -7.11 -3.25 5.84
C GLY A 4 -7.81 -4.61 5.93
N LEU A 5 -9.15 -4.72 5.91
CA LEU A 5 -9.83 -6.03 5.85
C LEU A 5 -9.62 -6.66 4.50
N VAL A 6 -9.68 -5.84 3.45
CA VAL A 6 -9.50 -6.29 2.09
C VAL A 6 -8.06 -6.74 1.90
N THR A 7 -7.09 -6.00 2.46
CA THR A 7 -5.68 -6.43 2.51
C THR A 7 -5.47 -7.73 3.30
N LEU A 8 -6.10 -7.89 4.47
CA LEU A 8 -6.02 -9.14 5.22
C LEU A 8 -6.59 -10.32 4.42
N ARG A 9 -7.74 -10.13 3.76
CA ARG A 9 -8.37 -11.16 2.91
C ARG A 9 -7.52 -11.53 1.69
N ALA A 10 -6.74 -10.58 1.17
CA ALA A 10 -5.79 -10.85 0.08
C ALA A 10 -4.50 -11.54 0.56
N THR A 11 -4.27 -11.64 1.86
CA THR A 11 -3.06 -12.26 2.42
C THR A 11 -3.28 -13.76 2.62
N PRO A 12 -2.35 -14.64 2.20
CA PRO A 12 -2.45 -16.08 2.44
C PRO A 12 -2.56 -16.41 3.94
N LEU A 13 -3.44 -17.35 4.27
CA LEU A 13 -3.73 -17.73 5.67
C LEU A 13 -2.48 -18.18 6.47
N PRO A 14 -1.57 -19.02 5.93
CA PRO A 14 -0.37 -19.41 6.67
C PRO A 14 0.50 -18.21 7.04
N ARG A 15 0.62 -17.24 6.14
CA ARG A 15 1.38 -16.00 6.39
C ARG A 15 0.71 -15.14 7.45
N MET A 16 -0.62 -15.01 7.42
CA MET A 16 -1.35 -14.29 8.48
C MET A 16 -1.09 -14.89 9.85
N ILE A 17 -1.14 -16.22 9.98
CA ILE A 17 -0.89 -16.91 11.26
C ILE A 17 0.53 -16.63 11.77
N GLN A 18 1.54 -16.74 10.89
CA GLN A 18 2.94 -16.46 11.25
C GLN A 18 3.14 -15.00 11.68
N LEU A 19 2.60 -14.04 10.92
CA LEU A 19 2.69 -12.61 11.23
C LEU A 19 1.97 -12.27 12.54
N LEU A 20 0.80 -12.85 12.79
CA LEU A 20 0.07 -12.69 14.04
C LEU A 20 0.87 -13.22 15.23
N GLY A 21 1.42 -14.43 15.13
CA GLY A 21 2.23 -15.04 16.19
C GLY A 21 3.47 -14.19 16.54
N LEU A 22 4.21 -13.73 15.52
CA LEU A 22 5.38 -12.87 15.71
C LEU A 22 4.98 -11.48 16.23
N GLY A 23 3.85 -10.94 15.79
CA GLY A 23 3.30 -9.69 16.28
C GLY A 23 2.99 -9.73 17.76
N VAL A 24 2.27 -10.77 18.22
CA VAL A 24 1.93 -10.99 19.63
C VAL A 24 3.19 -11.23 20.46
N ALA A 25 4.12 -12.08 19.98
CA ALA A 25 5.41 -12.28 20.65
C ALA A 25 6.19 -10.97 20.81
N GLY A 26 6.09 -10.06 19.83
CA GLY A 26 6.70 -8.73 19.87
C GLY A 26 6.05 -7.77 20.86
N LEU A 27 4.79 -7.99 21.26
CA LEU A 27 4.14 -7.25 22.35
C LEU A 27 4.59 -7.76 23.72
N LEU A 28 4.88 -9.05 23.84
CA LEU A 28 5.25 -9.71 25.09
C LEU A 28 6.74 -9.57 25.47
N LYS A 29 7.59 -9.05 24.57
CA LYS A 29 9.02 -8.80 24.81
C LYS A 29 9.32 -7.29 24.90
N PRO A 30 9.27 -6.68 26.10
CA PRO A 30 9.67 -5.29 26.28
C PRO A 30 11.13 -5.08 25.87
N GLY A 31 11.43 -3.97 25.18
CA GLY A 31 12.81 -3.57 24.84
C GLY A 31 13.41 -4.17 23.57
N THR A 32 12.89 -5.29 23.04
CA THR A 32 13.43 -5.92 21.82
C THR A 32 12.35 -6.05 20.75
N ALA A 33 12.44 -5.25 19.70
CA ALA A 33 11.54 -5.36 18.56
C ALA A 33 11.84 -6.64 17.75
N ILE A 34 10.84 -7.51 17.62
CA ILE A 34 10.85 -8.58 16.62
C ILE A 34 10.64 -7.93 15.26
N HIS A 35 11.57 -8.19 14.34
CA HIS A 35 11.52 -7.67 12.98
C HIS A 35 11.19 -8.79 12.00
N VAL A 36 10.44 -8.45 10.96
CA VAL A 36 10.13 -9.33 9.82
C VAL A 36 10.44 -8.58 8.51
N PRO A 37 10.72 -9.28 7.40
CA PRO A 37 10.94 -8.63 6.11
C PRO A 37 9.73 -7.81 5.68
N THR A 38 9.97 -6.58 5.21
CA THR A 38 8.91 -5.74 4.62
C THR A 38 8.44 -6.34 3.31
N VAL A 39 9.41 -6.62 2.44
CA VAL A 39 9.24 -7.24 1.13
C VAL A 39 9.97 -8.57 1.11
N ALA A 40 9.40 -9.58 0.47
CA ALA A 40 10.02 -10.88 0.22
C ALA A 40 9.76 -11.30 -1.23
N ARG A 41 10.50 -12.30 -1.72
CA ARG A 41 10.17 -12.91 -3.02
C ARG A 41 8.82 -13.60 -2.95
N LYS A 42 8.19 -13.78 -4.12
CA LYS A 42 6.88 -14.44 -4.23
C LYS A 42 6.87 -15.80 -3.52
N GLY A 43 5.95 -15.97 -2.58
CA GLY A 43 5.81 -17.18 -1.77
C GLY A 43 6.71 -17.27 -0.53
N GLU A 44 7.71 -16.41 -0.40
CA GLU A 44 8.57 -16.36 0.80
C GLU A 44 7.89 -15.61 1.96
N PHE A 45 8.49 -15.71 3.15
CA PHE A 45 7.97 -15.05 4.34
C PHE A 45 8.36 -13.56 4.38
N GLY A 46 7.35 -12.70 4.41
CA GLY A 46 7.48 -11.25 4.55
C GLY A 46 6.10 -10.60 4.66
N THR A 47 6.03 -9.29 4.89
CA THR A 47 4.73 -8.60 4.93
C THR A 47 4.11 -8.40 3.55
N MET A 48 4.94 -8.33 2.50
CA MET A 48 4.54 -8.21 1.10
C MET A 48 5.41 -9.12 0.23
N ASP A 49 4.79 -9.88 -0.67
CA ASP A 49 5.46 -10.82 -1.58
C ASP A 49 4.78 -10.90 -2.96
N ARG A 50 3.82 -10.02 -3.23
CA ARG A 50 3.02 -10.02 -4.46
C ARG A 50 3.34 -8.80 -5.31
N ASP A 51 2.78 -8.74 -6.50
CA ASP A 51 2.87 -7.58 -7.40
C ASP A 51 4.33 -7.18 -7.70
N ASN A 52 5.21 -8.19 -7.85
CA ASN A 52 6.65 -8.02 -8.08
C ASN A 52 7.34 -7.10 -7.05
N ALA A 53 6.88 -7.12 -5.80
CA ALA A 53 7.41 -6.28 -4.73
C ALA A 53 8.94 -6.42 -4.57
N TRP A 54 9.46 -7.65 -4.71
CA TRP A 54 10.90 -7.90 -4.57
C TRP A 54 11.70 -7.23 -5.68
N GLU A 55 11.25 -7.37 -6.92
CA GLU A 55 11.84 -6.76 -8.10
C GLU A 55 11.78 -5.23 -8.00
N ALA A 56 10.63 -4.67 -7.58
CA ALA A 56 10.47 -3.24 -7.34
C ALA A 56 11.46 -2.72 -6.28
N LEU A 57 11.68 -3.48 -5.20
CA LEU A 57 12.69 -3.16 -4.20
C LEU A 57 14.10 -3.18 -4.81
N GLN A 58 14.46 -4.22 -5.59
CA GLN A 58 15.79 -4.30 -6.21
C GLN A 58 16.02 -3.13 -7.17
N MET A 59 15.07 -2.82 -8.06
CA MET A 59 15.16 -1.68 -8.97
C MET A 59 15.36 -0.36 -8.21
N GLY A 60 14.64 -0.17 -7.10
CA GLY A 60 14.78 1.01 -6.26
C GLY A 60 16.16 1.13 -5.60
N LEU A 61 16.74 0.01 -5.14
CA LEU A 61 18.09 -0.05 -4.56
C LEU A 61 19.17 0.20 -5.62
N ASP A 62 19.03 -0.40 -6.80
CA ASP A 62 19.97 -0.26 -7.92
C ASP A 62 19.99 1.18 -8.45
N ALA A 63 18.84 1.84 -8.50
CA ALA A 63 18.72 3.25 -8.89
C ALA A 63 19.33 4.22 -7.86
N HIS A 64 19.57 3.78 -6.62
CA HIS A 64 20.11 4.61 -5.54
C HIS A 64 21.34 3.95 -4.89
N PRO A 65 22.47 3.85 -5.62
CA PRO A 65 23.67 3.24 -5.09
C PRO A 65 24.15 4.02 -3.87
N GLY A 66 24.16 3.35 -2.70
CA GLY A 66 24.49 3.95 -1.40
C GLY A 66 23.32 4.17 -0.46
N ALA A 67 22.08 3.89 -0.89
CA ALA A 67 20.92 3.91 -0.01
C ALA A 67 21.08 2.91 1.14
N LYS A 68 20.98 3.38 2.38
CA LYS A 68 21.05 2.54 3.60
C LYS A 68 19.67 2.00 3.97
N TYR A 69 18.95 1.42 3.01
CA TYR A 69 17.66 0.82 3.29
C TYR A 69 17.82 -0.55 3.95
N VAL A 70 17.07 -0.78 5.02
CA VAL A 70 17.02 -2.09 5.69
C VAL A 70 15.60 -2.63 5.53
N ASN A 71 15.47 -3.72 4.78
CA ASN A 71 14.20 -4.39 4.50
C ASN A 71 13.62 -5.08 5.76
N ARG A 72 13.07 -4.30 6.69
CA ARG A 72 12.42 -4.81 7.89
C ARG A 72 11.35 -3.86 8.43
N VAL A 73 10.30 -4.46 8.99
CA VAL A 73 9.31 -3.78 9.83
C VAL A 73 9.18 -4.50 11.17
N THR A 74 8.69 -3.79 12.20
CA THR A 74 8.38 -4.43 13.48
C THR A 74 7.18 -5.35 13.32
N ALA A 75 7.27 -6.61 13.74
CA ALA A 75 6.18 -7.57 13.61
C ALA A 75 4.88 -7.07 14.24
N ARG A 76 4.94 -6.34 15.36
CA ARG A 76 3.75 -5.78 16.04
C ARG A 76 2.96 -4.76 15.20
N SER A 77 3.58 -4.11 14.21
CA SER A 77 2.87 -3.12 13.37
C SER A 77 1.82 -3.77 12.46
N VAL A 78 1.95 -5.07 12.16
CA VAL A 78 0.96 -5.78 11.34
C VAL A 78 -0.36 -5.99 12.07
N LEU A 79 -0.35 -5.95 13.40
CA LEU A 79 -1.54 -6.16 14.24
C LEU A 79 -2.59 -5.05 14.06
N THR A 80 -2.18 -3.86 13.62
CA THR A 80 -3.09 -2.73 13.42
C THR A 80 -3.74 -2.72 12.04
N ILE A 81 -3.26 -3.54 11.09
CA ILE A 81 -3.72 -3.54 9.69
C ILE A 81 -5.23 -3.77 9.61
N GLY A 82 -5.76 -4.77 10.33
CA GLY A 82 -7.18 -5.12 10.28
C GLY A 82 -8.12 -3.98 10.67
N PHE A 83 -7.68 -3.08 11.54
CA PHE A 83 -8.44 -1.94 12.04
C PHE A 83 -8.28 -0.66 11.20
N TYR A 84 -7.34 -0.64 10.25
CA TYR A 84 -7.06 0.54 9.44
C TYR A 84 -8.12 0.73 8.33
N ARG A 85 -8.91 1.81 8.44
CA ARG A 85 -10.05 2.14 7.56
C ARG A 85 -10.10 3.63 7.18
N PRO A 86 -9.03 4.20 6.59
CA PRO A 86 -9.02 5.61 6.21
C PRO A 86 -10.14 5.98 5.23
N TRP A 87 -10.67 5.03 4.43
CA TRP A 87 -11.79 5.31 3.52
C TRP A 87 -13.04 5.87 4.25
N THR A 88 -13.24 5.52 5.53
CA THR A 88 -14.37 6.01 6.33
C THR A 88 -14.27 7.49 6.69
N ARG A 89 -13.07 8.06 6.64
CA ARG A 89 -12.76 9.47 6.91
C ARG A 89 -12.74 10.33 5.66
N LEU A 90 -12.89 9.73 4.48
CA LEU A 90 -12.95 10.47 3.22
C LEU A 90 -14.15 11.42 3.17
N LYS A 91 -15.22 11.18 3.96
CA LYS A 91 -16.35 12.11 4.11
C LYS A 91 -15.96 13.43 4.79
N ASP A 92 -14.87 13.43 5.57
CA ASP A 92 -14.42 14.58 6.36
C ASP A 92 -13.41 15.44 5.58
N VAL A 93 -13.02 15.03 4.37
CA VAL A 93 -12.07 15.75 3.51
C VAL A 93 -12.71 17.03 2.96
N GLN A 94 -12.11 18.19 3.27
CA GLN A 94 -12.61 19.51 2.88
C GLN A 94 -11.81 20.19 1.76
N VAL A 95 -10.72 19.56 1.30
CA VAL A 95 -9.87 20.08 0.22
C VAL A 95 -9.97 19.18 -1.00
N PRO A 96 -9.80 19.71 -2.22
CA PRO A 96 -9.74 18.87 -3.41
C PRO A 96 -8.72 17.74 -3.22
N MET A 97 -9.13 16.51 -3.52
CA MET A 97 -8.31 15.32 -3.37
C MET A 97 -8.49 14.39 -4.56
N LEU A 98 -7.38 14.02 -5.20
CA LEU A 98 -7.32 12.93 -6.18
C LEU A 98 -6.91 11.63 -5.48
N ILE A 99 -7.64 10.55 -5.79
CA ILE A 99 -7.25 9.17 -5.46
C ILE A 99 -7.04 8.42 -6.77
N VAL A 100 -5.82 7.94 -6.99
CA VAL A 100 -5.49 7.04 -8.10
C VAL A 100 -5.38 5.62 -7.55
N GLY A 101 -6.23 4.72 -8.04
CA GLY A 101 -6.25 3.31 -7.66
C GLY A 101 -5.74 2.40 -8.77
N ALA A 102 -5.02 1.35 -8.41
CA ALA A 102 -4.58 0.30 -9.33
C ALA A 102 -5.60 -0.86 -9.33
N THR A 103 -6.06 -1.29 -10.51
CA THR A 103 -7.12 -2.31 -10.66
C THR A 103 -6.68 -3.72 -10.29
N ARG A 104 -5.40 -4.05 -10.44
CA ARG A 104 -4.82 -5.37 -10.16
C ARG A 104 -4.01 -5.42 -8.88
N ASP A 105 -4.06 -4.38 -8.04
CA ASP A 105 -3.35 -4.33 -6.76
C ASP A 105 -3.82 -5.47 -5.83
N THR A 106 -2.92 -6.40 -5.49
CA THR A 106 -3.15 -7.51 -4.57
C THR A 106 -2.44 -7.34 -3.22
N VAL A 107 -1.60 -6.31 -3.08
CA VAL A 107 -0.93 -5.94 -1.83
C VAL A 107 -1.84 -5.08 -0.95
N ALA A 108 -2.46 -4.06 -1.54
CA ALA A 108 -3.36 -3.11 -0.92
C ALA A 108 -4.61 -2.87 -1.77
N PRO A 109 -5.45 -3.90 -2.02
CA PRO A 109 -6.45 -3.87 -3.09
C PRO A 109 -7.35 -2.65 -3.03
N PHE A 110 -7.57 -2.05 -4.20
CA PHE A 110 -8.34 -0.82 -4.31
C PHE A 110 -9.83 -1.07 -4.04
N VAL A 111 -10.43 -0.24 -3.20
CA VAL A 111 -11.83 -0.38 -2.76
C VAL A 111 -12.72 0.70 -3.37
N GLU A 112 -12.73 0.77 -4.69
CA GLU A 112 -13.43 1.80 -5.46
C GLU A 112 -14.88 1.99 -5.02
N ASP A 113 -15.66 0.91 -4.94
CA ASP A 113 -17.07 0.97 -4.53
C ASP A 113 -17.26 1.66 -3.18
N LYS A 114 -16.35 1.41 -2.23
CA LYS A 114 -16.41 2.04 -0.90
C LYS A 114 -16.06 3.52 -1.00
N VAL A 115 -15.04 3.86 -1.76
CA VAL A 115 -14.61 5.26 -1.96
C VAL A 115 -15.71 6.06 -2.67
N ARG A 116 -16.29 5.54 -3.75
CA ARG A 116 -17.37 6.21 -4.50
C ARG A 116 -18.63 6.40 -3.66
N LYS A 117 -18.98 5.44 -2.81
CA LYS A 117 -20.13 5.54 -1.87
C LYS A 117 -20.00 6.65 -0.84
N VAL A 118 -18.80 7.19 -0.59
CA VAL A 118 -18.61 8.34 0.29
C VAL A 118 -19.29 9.59 -0.28
N ALA A 119 -19.41 9.70 -1.61
CA ALA A 119 -20.09 10.79 -2.30
C ALA A 119 -19.62 12.20 -1.87
N ASN A 120 -18.33 12.34 -1.52
CA ASN A 120 -17.75 13.65 -1.19
C ASN A 120 -17.38 14.40 -2.48
N PRO A 121 -17.92 15.61 -2.71
CA PRO A 121 -17.68 16.38 -3.93
C PRO A 121 -16.23 16.82 -4.12
N ASN A 122 -15.41 16.83 -3.06
CA ASN A 122 -13.99 17.15 -3.14
C ASN A 122 -13.13 16.00 -3.68
N LEU A 123 -13.70 14.80 -3.84
CA LEU A 123 -12.95 13.61 -4.24
C LEU A 123 -13.07 13.36 -5.74
N LYS A 124 -11.92 13.28 -6.41
CA LYS A 124 -11.78 12.72 -7.76
C LYS A 124 -11.15 11.35 -7.65
N VAL A 125 -11.76 10.34 -8.27
CA VAL A 125 -11.27 8.96 -8.23
C VAL A 125 -10.99 8.48 -9.64
N VAL A 126 -9.75 8.06 -9.89
CA VAL A 126 -9.28 7.51 -11.16
C VAL A 126 -8.71 6.12 -10.90
N GLN A 127 -8.84 5.23 -11.87
CA GLN A 127 -8.19 3.94 -11.87
C GLN A 127 -7.22 3.84 -13.04
N ILE A 128 -6.17 3.06 -12.83
CA ILE A 128 -5.19 2.68 -13.84
C ILE A 128 -5.05 1.16 -13.85
N ASP A 129 -4.80 0.59 -15.03
CA ASP A 129 -4.64 -0.86 -15.21
C ASP A 129 -3.23 -1.31 -14.81
N ALA A 130 -3.03 -1.40 -13.50
CA ALA A 130 -1.73 -1.59 -12.86
C ALA A 130 -1.87 -2.54 -11.64
N ASP A 131 -0.77 -3.18 -11.24
CA ASP A 131 -0.60 -3.77 -9.91
C ASP A 131 -0.15 -2.73 -8.86
N HIS A 132 0.25 -3.16 -7.66
CA HIS A 132 0.68 -2.24 -6.61
C HIS A 132 1.94 -1.44 -6.93
N PHE A 133 2.88 -2.02 -7.69
CA PHE A 133 4.21 -1.44 -7.93
C PHE A 133 4.40 -0.92 -9.36
N ASP A 134 3.63 -1.43 -10.33
CA ASP A 134 3.56 -0.93 -11.71
C ASP A 134 3.55 0.62 -11.81
N PRO A 135 2.79 1.39 -10.99
CA PRO A 135 2.70 2.85 -11.14
C PRO A 135 4.02 3.60 -10.94
N TYR A 136 5.03 2.96 -10.36
CA TYR A 136 6.35 3.56 -10.12
C TYR A 136 7.33 3.37 -11.29
N PHE A 137 6.99 2.55 -12.29
CA PHE A 137 7.91 2.14 -13.35
C PHE A 137 7.29 2.21 -14.75
N GLU A 138 8.14 2.33 -15.76
CA GLU A 138 7.69 2.20 -17.15
C GLU A 138 7.21 0.76 -17.43
N PRO A 139 6.15 0.58 -18.24
CA PRO A 139 5.44 1.59 -19.03
C PRO A 139 4.23 2.24 -18.32
N CYS A 140 3.91 1.85 -17.08
CA CYS A 140 2.69 2.30 -16.37
C CYS A 140 2.86 3.67 -15.70
N PHE A 141 4.10 4.14 -15.50
CA PHE A 141 4.41 5.39 -14.83
C PHE A 141 3.71 6.62 -15.47
N PRO A 142 3.70 6.82 -16.80
CA PRO A 142 2.98 7.92 -17.43
C PRO A 142 1.47 7.90 -17.16
N ASP A 143 0.85 6.71 -17.11
CA ASP A 143 -0.58 6.54 -16.84
C ASP A 143 -0.92 6.89 -15.39
N ALA A 144 0.00 6.65 -14.45
CA ALA A 144 -0.16 7.07 -13.06
C ALA A 144 0.07 8.58 -12.88
N LEU A 145 0.99 9.17 -13.64
CA LEU A 145 1.38 10.58 -13.52
C LEU A 145 0.36 11.52 -14.16
N LYS A 146 -0.20 11.16 -15.32
CA LYS A 146 -1.11 12.01 -16.10
C LYS A 146 -2.34 12.48 -15.31
N PRO A 147 -3.06 11.63 -14.54
CA PRO A 147 -4.16 12.08 -13.69
C PRO A 147 -3.74 13.07 -12.61
N GLN A 148 -2.53 12.89 -12.04
CA GLN A 148 -2.01 13.77 -10.99
C GLN A 148 -1.72 15.16 -11.55
N LEU A 149 -1.02 15.26 -12.68
CA LEU A 149 -0.73 16.53 -13.34
C LEU A 149 -2.01 17.23 -13.81
N GLY A 150 -2.95 16.48 -14.39
CA GLY A 150 -4.25 17.03 -14.81
C GLY A 150 -5.06 17.58 -13.63
N PHE A 151 -5.06 16.87 -12.50
CA PHE A 151 -5.71 17.34 -11.28
C PHE A 151 -5.04 18.57 -10.68
N LEU A 152 -3.70 18.62 -10.63
CA LEU A 152 -2.97 19.78 -10.13
C LEU A 152 -3.26 21.03 -10.98
N ASN A 153 -3.26 20.91 -12.31
CA ASN A 153 -3.61 22.02 -13.20
C ASN A 153 -5.05 22.51 -13.01
N GLU A 154 -5.98 21.61 -12.66
CA GLU A 154 -7.39 21.94 -12.41
C GLU A 154 -7.57 22.71 -11.09
N VAL A 155 -6.86 22.30 -10.03
CA VAL A 155 -7.07 22.82 -8.66
C VAL A 155 -6.08 23.91 -8.24
N LEU A 156 -4.95 24.02 -8.93
CA LEU A 156 -3.92 25.05 -8.73
C LEU A 156 -3.62 25.76 -10.07
N PRO A 157 -4.58 26.53 -10.63
CA PRO A 157 -4.27 27.38 -11.77
C PRO A 157 -3.23 28.41 -11.34
N ILE A 158 -2.05 28.37 -12.00
CA ILE A 158 -0.97 29.36 -11.87
C ILE A 158 -1.40 30.64 -12.57
#